data_AF-A0A1D8AU89-F1
#
_entry.id   AF-A0A1D8AU89-F1
#
_cell.length_a   1.000
_cell.length_b   1.000
_cell.length_c   1.000
_cell.angle_alpha   90.00
_cell.angle_beta   90.00
_cell.angle_gamma   90.00
#
_symmetry.space_group_name_H-M   'P 1'
#
loop_
_entity.id
_entity.type
_entity.pdbx_description
1 polymer ?
#
loop_
_entity_poly.entity_id
_entity_poly.type
_entity_poly.pdbx_seq_one_letter_code
_entity_poly.pdbx_strand_id
1 'polypeptide(L)'
;MMASVILVVGFMGMIQAVTIGSEMLATARRQTLAAQILNHEMEKLRLISWTSMPATATDVTVGIDCTFWPTWVGGRNYAVNEVVTYNGAWYRCTVASPANTLPTDTGFWTATTTALSTDIVNREGVVLSLERTTVDLIASEMKEISFTIEWTKGGTTTAAATATGTWLQRLSFQGSAPIARTYTRRSTTWFTKYGLNHAIQRS
;
A
#
# COMPACT_ATOMS: atom_id res chain seq x y z
N MET A 1 34.49 -31.57 -15.37
CA MET A 1 33.08 -31.15 -15.59
C MET A 1 32.27 -31.01 -14.30
N MET A 2 32.49 -31.83 -13.24
CA MET A 2 31.74 -31.70 -11.97
C MET A 2 31.97 -30.38 -11.20
N ALA A 3 33.20 -29.85 -11.16
CA ALA A 3 33.49 -28.62 -10.41
C ALA A 3 32.77 -27.36 -10.95
N SER A 4 32.55 -27.29 -12.27
CA SER A 4 31.81 -26.19 -12.91
C SER A 4 30.33 -26.19 -12.54
N VAL A 5 29.72 -27.38 -12.42
CA VAL A 5 28.29 -27.53 -12.06
C VAL A 5 28.03 -27.05 -10.64
N ILE A 6 28.92 -27.37 -9.69
CA ILE A 6 28.82 -26.93 -8.28
C ILE A 6 28.86 -25.40 -8.20
N LEU A 7 29.70 -24.77 -9.00
CA LEU A 7 29.89 -23.32 -9.03
C LEU A 7 28.64 -22.58 -9.57
N VAL A 8 28.03 -23.11 -10.64
CA VAL A 8 26.79 -22.57 -11.21
C VAL A 8 25.62 -22.69 -10.23
N VAL A 9 25.47 -23.84 -9.56
CA VAL A 9 24.41 -24.03 -8.55
C VAL A 9 24.60 -23.10 -7.35
N GLY A 10 25.85 -22.88 -6.91
CA GLY A 10 26.18 -21.92 -5.86
C GLY A 10 25.77 -20.48 -6.23
N PHE A 11 26.08 -20.03 -7.45
CA PHE A 11 25.66 -18.70 -7.92
C PHE A 11 24.15 -18.57 -8.07
N MET A 12 23.46 -19.60 -8.59
CA MET A 12 22.00 -19.59 -8.67
C MET A 12 21.35 -19.50 -7.28
N GLY A 13 21.87 -20.22 -6.29
CA GLY A 13 21.40 -20.13 -4.90
C GLY A 13 21.60 -18.74 -4.30
N MET A 14 22.75 -18.10 -4.53
CA MET A 14 23.01 -16.75 -4.03
C MET A 14 22.11 -15.69 -4.69
N ILE A 15 21.86 -15.78 -6.00
CA ILE A 15 20.97 -14.87 -6.72
C ILE A 15 19.54 -14.95 -6.18
N GLN A 16 19.06 -16.17 -5.90
CA GLN A 16 17.74 -16.38 -5.30
C GLN A 16 17.66 -15.81 -3.88
N ALA A 17 18.69 -16.04 -3.04
CA ALA A 17 18.74 -15.51 -1.68
C ALA A 17 18.72 -13.97 -1.64
N VAL A 18 19.46 -13.30 -2.54
CA VAL A 18 19.44 -11.83 -2.66
C VAL A 18 18.08 -11.33 -3.11
N THR A 19 17.43 -12.02 -4.05
CA THR A 19 16.09 -11.66 -4.53
C THR A 19 15.10 -11.69 -3.36
N ILE A 20 15.06 -12.79 -2.61
CA ILE A 20 14.19 -12.94 -1.43
C ILE A 20 14.50 -11.86 -0.36
N GLY A 21 15.78 -11.62 -0.08
CA GLY A 21 16.20 -10.59 0.88
C GLY A 21 15.74 -9.18 0.49
N SER A 22 15.87 -8.82 -0.78
CA SER A 22 15.41 -7.52 -1.29
C SER A 22 13.89 -7.36 -1.19
N GLU A 23 13.13 -8.44 -1.39
CA GLU A 23 11.68 -8.45 -1.25
C GLU A 23 11.22 -8.34 0.21
N MET A 24 11.94 -8.98 1.14
CA MET A 24 11.66 -8.83 2.57
C MET A 24 11.89 -7.40 3.03
N LEU A 25 12.96 -6.74 2.54
CA LEU A 25 13.21 -5.33 2.83
C LEU A 25 12.12 -4.42 2.27
N ALA A 26 11.69 -4.63 1.02
CA ALA A 26 10.59 -3.87 0.41
C ALA A 26 9.29 -4.06 1.20
N THR A 27 9.01 -5.28 1.65
CA THR A 27 7.83 -5.58 2.48
C THR A 27 7.90 -4.88 3.83
N ALA A 28 9.06 -4.89 4.49
CA ALA A 28 9.26 -4.19 5.75
C ALA A 28 9.04 -2.67 5.60
N ARG A 29 9.55 -2.05 4.53
CA ARG A 29 9.33 -0.61 4.24
C ARG A 29 7.84 -0.30 4.05
N ARG A 30 7.12 -1.15 3.30
CA ARG A 30 5.65 -1.01 3.12
C ARG A 30 4.88 -1.18 4.42
N GLN A 31 5.29 -2.10 5.28
CA GLN A 31 4.71 -2.28 6.63
C GLN A 31 4.92 -1.06 7.52
N THR A 32 6.10 -0.43 7.49
CA THR A 32 6.37 0.82 8.21
C THR A 32 5.52 1.97 7.67
N LEU A 33 5.42 2.12 6.34
CA LEU A 33 4.59 3.14 5.70
C LEU A 33 3.11 2.96 6.06
N ALA A 34 2.59 1.73 5.99
CA ALA A 34 1.22 1.41 6.37
C ALA A 34 0.91 1.83 7.81
N ALA A 35 1.85 1.59 8.75
CA ALA A 35 1.71 2.04 10.13
C ALA A 35 1.60 3.57 10.24
N GLN A 36 2.43 4.30 9.50
CA GLN A 36 2.42 5.76 9.50
C GLN A 36 1.12 6.33 8.96
N ILE A 37 0.60 5.76 7.86
CA ILE A 37 -0.70 6.15 7.29
C ILE A 37 -1.81 5.93 8.32
N LEU A 38 -1.90 4.73 8.90
CA LEU A 38 -2.93 4.41 9.89
C LEU A 38 -2.89 5.36 11.09
N ASN A 39 -1.70 5.65 11.62
CA ASN A 39 -1.56 6.58 12.73
C ASN A 39 -1.96 7.99 12.34
N HIS A 40 -1.54 8.49 11.18
CA HIS A 40 -1.88 9.83 10.73
C HIS A 40 -3.39 10.02 10.55
N GLU A 41 -4.08 9.07 9.92
CA GLU A 41 -5.54 9.15 9.74
C GLU A 41 -6.27 9.07 11.07
N MET A 42 -5.70 8.37 12.06
CA MET A 42 -6.23 8.32 13.42
C MET A 42 -6.03 9.64 14.17
N GLU A 43 -4.86 10.27 14.07
CA GLU A 43 -4.64 11.59 14.65
C GLU A 43 -5.57 12.64 14.03
N LYS A 44 -5.86 12.54 12.73
CA LYS A 44 -6.87 13.41 12.09
C LYS A 44 -8.24 13.27 12.74
N LEU A 45 -8.66 12.06 13.08
CA LEU A 45 -9.93 11.85 13.79
C LEU A 45 -9.91 12.36 15.24
N ARG A 46 -8.73 12.47 15.86
CA ARG A 46 -8.61 13.07 17.20
C ARG A 46 -8.73 14.59 17.21
N LEU A 47 -8.47 15.23 16.07
CA LEU A 47 -8.49 16.69 15.92
C LEU A 47 -9.86 17.22 15.46
N ILE A 48 -10.79 16.36 15.02
CA ILE A 48 -12.14 16.75 14.64
C ILE A 48 -13.10 16.73 15.84
N SER A 49 -14.19 17.50 15.75
CA SER A 49 -15.24 17.51 16.77
C SER A 49 -16.06 16.22 16.74
N TRP A 50 -16.68 15.88 17.89
CA TRP A 50 -17.56 14.71 18.01
C TRP A 50 -18.67 14.67 16.95
N THR A 51 -19.27 15.83 16.65
CA THR A 51 -20.36 15.93 15.65
C THR A 51 -19.88 15.71 14.22
N SER A 52 -18.60 15.90 13.95
CA SER A 52 -17.96 15.66 12.66
C SER A 52 -17.33 14.26 12.57
N MET A 53 -17.39 13.47 13.64
CA MET A 53 -16.91 12.10 13.60
C MET A 53 -17.72 11.26 12.61
N PRO A 54 -17.11 10.25 11.99
CA PRO A 54 -17.79 9.37 11.06
C PRO A 54 -19.07 8.78 11.67
N ALA A 55 -20.13 8.76 10.87
CA ALA A 55 -21.33 8.02 11.19
C ALA A 55 -21.01 6.52 11.24
N THR A 56 -21.84 5.75 11.93
CA THR A 56 -21.75 4.29 11.89
C THR A 56 -21.84 3.81 10.45
N ALA A 57 -20.84 3.07 10.03
CA ALA A 57 -20.72 2.55 8.68
C ALA A 57 -19.81 1.32 8.71
N THR A 58 -20.22 0.30 7.97
CA THR A 58 -19.38 -0.86 7.66
C THR A 58 -18.50 -0.50 6.47
N ASP A 59 -17.20 -0.70 6.63
CA ASP A 59 -16.15 -0.70 5.60
C ASP A 59 -16.34 0.34 4.47
N VAL A 60 -15.92 1.57 4.76
CA VAL A 60 -15.96 2.69 3.82
C VAL A 60 -14.56 2.96 3.29
N THR A 61 -14.38 2.93 1.97
CA THR A 61 -13.14 3.40 1.34
C THR A 61 -12.95 4.90 1.59
N VAL A 62 -11.76 5.27 2.05
CA VAL A 62 -11.40 6.65 2.39
C VAL A 62 -10.15 7.05 1.64
N GLY A 63 -10.05 8.35 1.31
CA GLY A 63 -8.84 8.88 0.67
C GLY A 63 -7.66 8.88 1.65
N ILE A 64 -6.50 8.44 1.17
CA ILE A 64 -5.23 8.53 1.90
C ILE A 64 -4.70 9.96 1.78
N ASP A 65 -4.33 10.56 2.92
CA ASP A 65 -3.85 11.94 2.98
C ASP A 65 -2.75 12.27 1.96
N CYS A 66 -2.81 13.49 1.41
CA CYS A 66 -1.89 13.96 0.37
C CYS A 66 -0.42 13.93 0.78
N THR A 67 -0.13 14.01 2.09
CA THR A 67 1.22 13.87 2.63
C THR A 67 1.87 12.51 2.34
N PHE A 68 1.09 11.47 2.04
CA PHE A 68 1.58 10.14 1.70
C PHE A 68 1.66 9.87 0.19
N TRP A 69 1.26 10.82 -0.65
CA TRP A 69 1.31 10.66 -2.10
C TRP A 69 2.76 10.56 -2.59
N PRO A 70 3.02 9.69 -3.58
CA PRO A 70 4.36 9.46 -4.09
C PRO A 70 4.88 10.67 -4.88
N THR A 71 6.20 10.83 -4.95
CA THR A 71 6.82 11.78 -5.89
C THR A 71 6.55 11.35 -7.33
N TRP A 72 6.26 12.33 -8.20
CA TRP A 72 6.17 12.10 -9.64
C TRP A 72 7.51 11.59 -10.19
N VAL A 73 7.43 10.68 -11.16
CA VAL A 73 8.56 10.00 -11.77
C VAL A 73 8.44 10.13 -13.28
N GLY A 74 9.47 10.68 -13.92
CA GLY A 74 9.59 10.73 -15.37
C GLY A 74 9.65 9.34 -16.00
N GLY A 75 9.20 9.21 -17.24
CA GLY A 75 9.19 7.94 -17.96
C GLY A 75 8.05 6.98 -17.61
N ARG A 76 7.20 7.32 -16.63
CA ARG A 76 6.03 6.53 -16.24
C ARG A 76 4.74 7.10 -16.80
N ASN A 77 3.88 6.22 -17.30
CA ASN A 77 2.48 6.55 -17.60
C ASN A 77 1.66 6.54 -16.31
N TYR A 78 0.73 7.49 -16.19
CA TYR A 78 -0.15 7.61 -15.04
C TYR A 78 -1.61 7.39 -15.43
N ALA A 79 -2.32 6.59 -14.65
CA ALA A 79 -3.76 6.37 -14.84
C ALA A 79 -4.58 7.53 -14.24
N VAL A 80 -5.84 7.66 -14.67
CA VAL A 80 -6.79 8.60 -14.05
C VAL A 80 -6.91 8.30 -12.56
N ASN A 81 -6.98 9.36 -11.75
CA ASN A 81 -6.95 9.38 -10.29
C ASN A 81 -5.62 8.99 -9.64
N GLU A 82 -4.56 8.68 -10.39
CA GLU A 82 -3.23 8.60 -9.77
C GLU A 82 -2.81 9.96 -9.23
N VAL A 83 -2.26 9.94 -8.02
CA VAL A 83 -1.86 11.14 -7.29
C VAL A 83 -0.37 11.18 -7.09
N VAL A 84 0.21 12.38 -7.18
CA VAL A 84 1.65 12.59 -7.10
C VAL A 84 2.00 13.91 -6.45
N THR A 85 3.26 14.03 -6.03
CA THR A 85 3.89 15.31 -5.70
C THR A 85 4.91 15.75 -6.70
N TYR A 86 4.91 17.04 -6.98
CA TYR A 86 5.86 17.67 -7.88
C TYR A 86 6.15 19.11 -7.44
N ASN A 87 7.43 19.42 -7.25
CA ASN A 87 7.90 20.74 -6.79
C ASN A 87 7.19 21.28 -5.54
N GLY A 88 6.86 20.39 -4.59
CA GLY A 88 6.21 20.75 -3.32
C GLY A 88 4.69 20.97 -3.41
N ALA A 89 4.09 20.80 -4.58
CA ALA A 89 2.64 20.81 -4.77
C ALA A 89 2.13 19.40 -5.08
N TRP A 90 0.85 19.18 -4.77
CA TRP A 90 0.16 17.89 -4.93
C TRP A 90 -0.77 17.94 -6.14
N TYR A 91 -0.81 16.86 -6.92
CA TYR A 91 -1.54 16.78 -8.17
C TYR A 91 -2.29 15.45 -8.28
N ARG A 92 -3.46 15.50 -8.91
CA ARG A 92 -4.26 14.35 -9.33
C ARG A 92 -4.33 14.30 -10.84
N CYS A 93 -4.09 13.11 -11.39
CA CYS A 93 -4.26 12.81 -12.80
C CYS A 93 -5.76 12.79 -13.14
N THR A 94 -6.23 13.71 -13.98
CA THR A 94 -7.63 13.80 -14.42
C THR A 94 -7.88 13.06 -15.73
N VAL A 95 -6.84 12.93 -16.56
CA VAL A 95 -6.84 12.18 -17.82
C VAL A 95 -5.58 11.35 -17.87
N ALA A 96 -5.65 10.12 -18.38
CA ALA A 96 -4.50 9.23 -18.46
C ALA A 96 -3.29 9.95 -19.10
N SER A 97 -2.24 10.10 -18.32
CA SER A 97 -1.07 10.91 -18.65
C SER A 97 0.01 10.02 -19.25
N PRO A 98 0.51 10.30 -20.47
CA PRO A 98 1.62 9.55 -21.04
C PRO A 98 2.92 9.85 -20.28
N ALA A 99 3.95 9.03 -20.55
CA ALA A 99 5.27 9.21 -19.96
C ALA A 99 5.84 10.60 -20.22
N ASN A 100 6.51 11.17 -19.22
CA ASN A 100 7.15 12.49 -19.25
C ASN A 100 6.20 13.71 -19.35
N THR A 101 4.89 13.53 -19.30
CA THR A 101 3.97 14.65 -19.11
C THR A 101 4.06 15.13 -17.66
N LEU A 102 4.42 16.40 -17.49
CA LEU A 102 4.63 17.01 -16.19
C LEU A 102 3.30 17.25 -15.46
N PRO A 103 3.26 17.16 -14.12
CA PRO A 103 2.05 17.46 -13.33
C PRO A 103 1.53 18.89 -13.45
N THR A 104 2.33 19.82 -13.99
CA THR A 104 1.92 21.20 -14.27
C THR A 104 1.09 21.32 -15.55
N ASP A 105 1.00 20.28 -16.37
CA ASP A 105 0.16 20.27 -17.57
C ASP A 105 -1.31 20.04 -17.18
N THR A 106 -2.09 21.12 -17.24
CA THR A 106 -3.50 21.12 -16.85
C THR A 106 -4.41 20.31 -17.77
N GLY A 107 -3.92 19.83 -18.92
CA GLY A 107 -4.65 18.92 -19.79
C GLY A 107 -4.76 17.50 -19.21
N PHE A 108 -3.88 17.14 -18.29
CA PHE A 108 -3.80 15.81 -17.69
C PHE A 108 -3.87 15.81 -16.16
N TRP A 109 -3.52 16.93 -15.52
CA TRP A 109 -3.34 17.02 -14.09
C TRP A 109 -4.06 18.22 -13.49
N THR A 110 -4.55 18.06 -12.26
CA THR A 110 -5.14 19.14 -11.48
C THR A 110 -4.47 19.20 -10.11
N ALA A 111 -4.02 20.37 -9.70
CA ALA A 111 -3.49 20.59 -8.36
C ALA A 111 -4.58 20.39 -7.31
N THR A 112 -4.29 19.65 -6.23
CA THR A 112 -5.29 19.37 -5.19
C THR A 112 -4.63 19.05 -3.86
N THR A 113 -5.18 19.54 -2.76
CA THR A 113 -4.71 19.23 -1.40
C THR A 113 -5.66 18.29 -0.65
N THR A 114 -6.69 17.80 -1.34
CA THR A 114 -7.76 17.00 -0.73
C THR A 114 -7.71 15.58 -1.26
N ALA A 115 -7.53 14.64 -0.35
CA ALA A 115 -7.63 13.22 -0.66
C ALA A 115 -9.06 12.77 -0.90
N LEU A 116 -9.24 11.95 -1.94
CA LEU A 116 -10.50 11.32 -2.30
C LEU A 116 -10.37 9.79 -2.22
N SER A 117 -11.47 9.10 -1.95
CA SER A 117 -11.50 7.64 -1.93
C SER A 117 -11.21 6.99 -3.29
N THR A 118 -11.31 7.75 -4.39
CA THR A 118 -10.97 7.31 -5.74
C THR A 118 -9.49 7.46 -6.08
N ASP A 119 -8.69 8.11 -5.22
CA ASP A 119 -7.28 8.37 -5.48
C ASP A 119 -6.48 7.06 -5.50
N ILE A 120 -5.61 6.92 -6.50
CA ILE A 120 -4.73 5.77 -6.65
C ILE A 120 -3.35 6.16 -6.10
N VAL A 121 -3.06 5.68 -4.89
CA VAL A 121 -1.76 5.89 -4.23
C VAL A 121 -0.84 4.73 -4.53
N ASN A 122 -0.05 4.84 -5.60
CA ASN A 122 0.92 3.82 -6.00
C ASN A 122 2.31 4.13 -5.40
N ARG A 123 2.71 3.40 -4.36
CA ARG A 123 3.95 3.61 -3.62
C ARG A 123 4.73 2.32 -3.49
N GLU A 124 6.05 2.38 -3.70
CA GLU A 124 6.93 1.20 -3.71
C GLU A 124 6.43 0.09 -4.66
N GLY A 125 5.79 0.46 -5.77
CA GLY A 125 5.28 -0.48 -6.78
C GLY A 125 4.02 -1.27 -6.38
N VAL A 126 3.28 -0.79 -5.38
CA VAL A 126 1.98 -1.36 -4.98
C VAL A 126 0.94 -0.24 -4.86
N VAL A 127 -0.32 -0.57 -5.15
CA VAL A 127 -1.45 0.32 -4.88
C VAL A 127 -1.90 0.10 -3.44
N LEU A 128 -2.03 1.20 -2.69
CA LEU A 128 -2.55 1.21 -1.33
C LEU A 128 -4.04 1.54 -1.37
N SER A 129 -4.85 0.77 -0.64
CA SER A 129 -6.25 1.07 -0.35
C SER A 129 -6.44 1.25 1.15
N LEU A 130 -7.22 2.25 1.55
CA LEU A 130 -7.55 2.51 2.95
C LEU A 130 -9.06 2.44 3.14
N GLU A 131 -9.46 1.64 4.10
CA GLU A 131 -10.84 1.46 4.51
C GLU A 131 -11.02 1.86 5.97
N ARG A 132 -12.22 2.35 6.29
CA ARG A 132 -12.62 2.73 7.63
C ARG A 132 -13.94 2.07 7.98
N THR A 133 -13.96 1.37 9.11
CA THR A 133 -15.18 0.88 9.77
C THR A 133 -15.47 1.76 10.96
N THR A 134 -16.73 2.12 11.20
CA THR A 134 -17.16 2.86 12.39
C THR A 134 -18.39 2.19 13.00
N VAL A 135 -18.33 1.92 14.30
CA VAL A 135 -19.39 1.26 15.04
C VAL A 135 -19.73 2.08 16.28
N ASP A 136 -21.00 2.47 16.42
CA ASP A 136 -21.53 2.99 17.68
C ASP A 136 -21.62 1.85 18.70
N LEU A 137 -20.77 1.87 19.71
CA LEU A 137 -20.77 0.87 20.79
C LEU A 137 -21.78 1.21 21.88
N ILE A 138 -21.93 2.50 22.17
CA ILE A 138 -22.94 3.05 23.07
C ILE A 138 -23.65 4.13 22.27
N ALA A 139 -24.98 4.05 22.23
CA ALA A 139 -25.83 4.89 21.37
C ALA A 139 -25.41 6.36 21.40
N SER A 140 -24.64 6.77 20.38
CA SER A 140 -24.12 8.13 20.18
C SER A 140 -23.13 8.68 21.22
N GLU A 141 -22.58 7.86 22.11
CA GLU A 141 -21.64 8.30 23.16
C GLU A 141 -20.22 7.74 23.00
N MET A 142 -20.11 6.57 22.36
CA MET A 142 -18.84 5.90 22.13
C MET A 142 -18.81 5.25 20.76
N LYS A 143 -17.76 5.53 19.99
CA LYS A 143 -17.52 4.98 18.66
C LYS A 143 -16.24 4.16 18.66
N GLU A 144 -16.31 2.96 18.15
CA GLU A 144 -15.13 2.21 17.71
C GLU A 144 -14.86 2.55 16.25
N ILE A 145 -13.63 3.00 15.97
CA ILE A 145 -13.21 3.28 14.62
C ILE A 145 -11.99 2.41 14.30
N SER A 146 -12.10 1.65 13.23
CA SER A 146 -11.04 0.83 12.69
C SER A 146 -10.62 1.35 11.34
N PHE A 147 -9.33 1.48 11.11
CA PHE A 147 -8.77 1.64 9.77
C PHE A 147 -8.05 0.37 9.36
N THR A 148 -8.26 -0.01 8.11
CA THR A 148 -7.61 -1.15 7.48
C THR A 148 -6.94 -0.65 6.23
N ILE A 149 -5.62 -0.84 6.12
CA ILE A 149 -4.88 -0.55 4.90
C ILE A 149 -4.49 -1.86 4.25
N GLU A 150 -4.76 -1.96 2.95
CA GLU A 150 -4.45 -3.11 2.13
C GLU A 150 -3.50 -2.72 1.01
N TRP A 151 -2.56 -3.63 0.72
CA TRP A 151 -1.73 -3.53 -0.48
C TRP A 151 -1.43 -4.90 -1.03
N THR A 152 -1.55 -5.01 -2.34
CA THR A 152 -1.32 -6.26 -3.05
C THR A 152 0.02 -6.20 -3.78
N LYS A 153 0.91 -7.15 -3.47
CA LYS A 153 2.10 -7.41 -4.29
C LYS A 153 1.65 -8.13 -5.56
N GLY A 154 1.89 -7.56 -6.73
CA GLY A 154 1.90 -8.33 -7.98
C GLY A 154 3.09 -9.30 -7.95
N GLY A 155 2.83 -10.60 -7.98
CA GLY A 155 3.91 -11.59 -8.09
C GLY A 155 4.44 -11.62 -9.53
N THR A 156 5.76 -11.74 -9.69
CA THR A 156 6.37 -12.48 -10.80
C THR A 156 7.60 -13.16 -10.22
N THR A 157 7.38 -14.18 -9.38
CA THR A 157 8.43 -15.18 -9.20
C THR A 157 8.39 -16.03 -10.45
N THR A 158 9.08 -15.61 -11.50
CA THR A 158 9.33 -16.48 -12.65
C THR A 158 10.26 -17.59 -12.15
N ALA A 159 9.70 -18.65 -11.57
CA ALA A 159 10.38 -19.92 -11.54
C ALA A 159 10.69 -20.25 -13.01
N ALA A 160 11.95 -20.55 -13.32
CA ALA A 160 12.40 -20.81 -14.68
C ALA A 160 11.42 -21.78 -15.37
N ALA A 161 10.70 -21.30 -16.39
CA ALA A 161 9.55 -21.99 -16.98
C ALA A 161 9.94 -23.18 -17.88
N THR A 162 11.12 -23.77 -17.72
CA THR A 162 11.48 -24.98 -18.45
C THR A 162 12.37 -25.86 -17.58
N ALA A 163 11.74 -26.80 -16.88
CA ALA A 163 12.45 -27.91 -16.24
C ALA A 163 12.76 -28.98 -17.28
N THR A 164 13.77 -28.77 -18.12
CA THR A 164 14.40 -29.86 -18.87
C THR A 164 15.50 -30.48 -18.02
N GLY A 165 15.14 -31.51 -17.24
CA GLY A 165 16.12 -32.42 -16.64
C GLY A 165 15.62 -33.26 -15.46
N THR A 166 16.56 -33.96 -14.81
CA THR A 166 16.33 -35.12 -13.94
C THR A 166 15.61 -34.77 -12.63
N TRP A 167 15.06 -35.79 -11.96
CA TRP A 167 14.14 -35.65 -10.81
C TRP A 167 14.62 -34.75 -9.65
N LEU A 168 15.93 -34.55 -9.48
CA LEU A 168 16.50 -33.59 -8.52
C LEU A 168 16.22 -32.11 -8.87
N GLN A 169 16.02 -31.77 -10.15
CA GLN A 169 15.62 -30.43 -10.60
C GLN A 169 14.11 -30.17 -10.49
N ARG A 170 13.30 -31.20 -10.25
CA ARG A 170 11.86 -31.06 -9.97
C ARG A 170 11.55 -30.79 -8.49
N LEU A 171 12.54 -30.94 -7.61
CA LEU A 171 12.41 -30.63 -6.17
C LEU A 171 12.49 -29.12 -5.87
N SER A 172 12.91 -28.29 -6.82
CA SER A 172 12.80 -26.83 -6.70
C SER A 172 11.41 -26.34 -7.13
N PHE A 173 10.53 -26.19 -6.14
CA PHE A 173 9.40 -25.26 -6.12
C PHE A 173 8.44 -25.30 -7.32
N GLN A 174 7.60 -26.34 -7.40
CA GLN A 174 6.41 -26.31 -8.25
C GLN A 174 5.26 -25.56 -7.55
N GLY A 175 4.88 -24.44 -8.14
CA GLY A 175 3.71 -23.64 -7.79
C GLY A 175 3.54 -22.49 -8.79
N SER A 176 3.05 -22.81 -9.99
CA SER A 176 2.81 -21.89 -11.10
C SER A 176 1.55 -21.04 -10.87
N ALA A 177 1.74 -19.85 -10.33
CA ALA A 177 0.97 -18.63 -10.61
C ALA A 177 1.66 -17.48 -9.89
N PRO A 178 1.70 -16.26 -10.43
CA PRO A 178 1.97 -15.09 -9.61
C PRO A 178 0.84 -14.95 -8.59
N ILE A 179 0.96 -15.61 -7.44
CA ILE A 179 0.02 -15.43 -6.34
C ILE A 179 0.27 -14.02 -5.83
N ALA A 180 -0.58 -13.11 -6.25
CA ALA A 180 -0.60 -11.78 -5.72
C ALA A 180 -0.83 -11.90 -4.21
N ARG A 181 0.13 -11.44 -3.41
CA ARG A 181 0.01 -11.50 -1.94
C ARG A 181 -0.59 -10.18 -1.49
N THR A 182 -1.81 -10.24 -0.96
CA THR A 182 -2.41 -9.11 -0.27
C THR A 182 -1.92 -9.10 1.16
N TYR A 183 -1.42 -7.94 1.58
CA TYR A 183 -1.04 -7.65 2.94
C TYR A 183 -2.02 -6.64 3.48
N THR A 184 -2.43 -6.88 4.73
CA THR A 184 -3.41 -6.04 5.41
C THR A 184 -2.83 -5.64 6.75
N ARG A 185 -3.04 -4.39 7.15
CA ARG A 185 -2.75 -3.91 8.49
C ARG A 185 -3.96 -3.15 9.02
N ARG A 186 -4.32 -3.42 10.27
CA ARG A 186 -5.46 -2.79 10.94
C ARG A 186 -5.02 -2.04 12.18
N SER A 187 -5.65 -0.91 12.43
CA SER A 187 -5.57 -0.16 13.68
C SER A 187 -6.96 0.20 14.15
N THR A 188 -7.23 0.07 15.43
CA THR A 188 -8.54 0.31 16.04
C THR A 188 -8.39 1.20 17.26
N THR A 189 -9.29 2.17 17.42
CA THR A 189 -9.38 2.98 18.64
C THR A 189 -10.82 3.32 18.95
N TRP A 190 -11.02 3.83 20.16
CA TRP A 190 -12.30 4.27 20.63
C TRP A 190 -12.29 5.76 20.88
N PHE A 191 -13.36 6.38 20.43
CA PHE A 191 -13.63 7.79 20.63
C PHE A 191 -14.85 7.92 21.53
N THR A 192 -14.77 8.81 22.51
CA THR A 192 -15.87 9.11 23.42
C THR A 192 -16.29 10.57 23.29
N LYS A 193 -17.59 10.83 23.41
CA LYS A 193 -18.16 12.18 23.32
C LYS A 193 -17.55 13.18 24.32
N TYR A 194 -17.14 12.68 25.48
CA TYR A 194 -16.67 13.49 26.61
C TYR A 194 -15.14 13.50 26.80
N GLY A 195 -14.37 13.09 25.77
CA GLY A 195 -12.97 13.47 25.68
C GLY A 195 -11.97 12.61 26.46
N LEU A 196 -12.10 11.29 26.42
CA LEU A 196 -11.02 10.36 26.75
C LEU A 196 -10.89 9.31 25.65
N ASN A 197 -9.94 9.52 24.74
CA ASN A 197 -9.52 8.56 23.73
C ASN A 197 -8.63 7.51 24.40
N HIS A 198 -9.22 6.51 25.04
CA HIS A 198 -8.45 5.35 25.50
C HIS A 198 -8.12 4.47 24.29
N ALA A 199 -6.89 4.56 23.78
CA ALA A 199 -6.36 3.53 22.90
C ALA A 199 -6.02 2.28 23.74
N ILE A 200 -6.98 1.39 23.94
CA ILE A 200 -6.71 0.07 24.52
C ILE A 200 -6.11 -0.81 23.42
N GLN A 201 -4.78 -0.90 23.38
CA GLN A 201 -4.10 -1.83 22.50
C GLN A 201 -4.37 -3.25 23.03
N ARG A 202 -5.29 -4.00 22.40
CA ARG A 202 -5.42 -5.43 22.69
C ARG A 202 -4.23 -6.16 22.06
N SER A 203 -3.39 -6.75 22.92
CA SER A 203 -2.36 -7.72 22.54
C SER A 203 -2.98 -9.03 22.09
#